data_AF-A0ABD0VG32-F1
#
_entry.id   AF-A0ABD0VG32-F1
#
_cell.length_a   1.000
_cell.length_b   1.000
_cell.length_c   1.000
_cell.angle_alpha   90.00
_cell.angle_beta   90.00
_cell.angle_gamma   90.00
#
_symmetry.space_group_name_H-M   'P 1'
#
loop_
_entity.id
_entity.type
_entity.pdbx_description
1 polymer ?
#
loop_
_entity_poly.entity_id
_entity_poly.type
_entity_poly.pdbx_seq_one_letter_code
_entity_poly.pdbx_strand_id
1 'polypeptide(L)' 'MSKRLESEQYYVTFEMFIADVKRMFANARTYNSPETIYYKCSTRLENYFSNKVQATILQTSNKNP' A
#
# COMPACT_ATOMS: atom_id res chain seq x y z
N MET A 1 3.06 3.06 -11.47
CA MET A 1 3.75 2.83 -10.19
C MET A 1 5.18 2.33 -10.43
N SER A 2 5.40 1.24 -11.19
CA SER A 2 6.75 0.69 -11.45
C SER A 2 7.78 1.72 -11.93
N LYS A 3 7.47 2.51 -12.97
CA LYS A 3 8.37 3.58 -13.44
C LYS A 3 8.77 4.61 -12.36
N ARG A 4 7.90 4.88 -11.40
CA ARG A 4 8.17 5.82 -10.28
C ARG A 4 9.03 5.18 -9.19
N LEU A 5 8.91 3.85 -9.04
CA LEU A 5 9.71 3.07 -8.11
C LEU A 5 11.12 2.85 -8.68
N GLU A 6 11.21 2.41 -9.93
CA GLU A 6 12.47 2.16 -10.65
C GLU A 6 13.30 3.42 -10.83
N SER A 7 12.69 4.61 -10.90
CA SER A 7 13.45 5.85 -11.05
C SER A 7 14.12 6.31 -9.75
N GLU A 8 13.65 5.83 -8.59
CA GLU A 8 14.06 6.30 -7.25
C GLU A 8 13.88 7.81 -7.01
N GLN A 9 13.31 8.55 -7.98
CA GLN A 9 13.15 10.01 -7.91
C GLN A 9 11.82 10.45 -7.29
N TYR A 10 10.83 9.54 -7.23
CA TYR A 10 9.49 9.90 -6.78
C TYR A 10 9.19 9.41 -5.36
N TYR A 11 9.41 8.13 -5.07
CA TYR A 11 9.18 7.58 -3.74
C TYR A 11 10.41 7.79 -2.85
N VAL A 12 10.64 9.04 -2.45
CA VAL A 12 11.79 9.44 -1.62
C VAL A 12 11.71 8.83 -0.21
N THR A 13 10.50 8.67 0.32
CA THR A 13 10.26 7.93 1.57
C THR A 13 9.32 6.75 1.35
N PHE A 14 9.39 5.76 2.25
CA PHE A 14 8.51 4.60 2.20
C PHE A 14 7.04 4.99 2.39
N GLU A 15 6.76 6.03 3.18
CA GLU A 15 5.42 6.57 3.42
C GLU A 15 4.79 7.11 2.13
N MET A 16 5.57 7.71 1.24
CA MET A 16 5.08 8.17 -0.07
C MET A 16 4.58 7.00 -0.91
N PHE A 17 5.33 5.88 -0.92
CA PHE A 17 4.91 4.65 -1.58
C PHE A 17 3.63 4.08 -0.96
N ILE A 18 3.58 3.98 0.37
CA ILE A 18 2.40 3.53 1.11
C ILE A 18 1.17 4.39 0.78
N ALA A 19 1.34 5.72 0.72
CA ALA A 19 0.25 6.64 0.44
C ALA A 19 -0.34 6.43 -0.96
N ASP A 20 0.49 6.21 -1.99
CA ASP A 20 0.03 5.92 -3.34
C ASP A 20 -0.69 4.57 -3.42
N VAL A 21 -0.18 3.53 -2.73
CA VAL A 21 -0.84 2.20 -2.68
C VAL A 21 -2.20 2.29 -1.98
N LYS A 22 -2.30 2.98 -0.83
CA LYS A 22 -3.58 3.24 -0.15
C LYS A 22 -4.57 3.99 -1.05
N ARG A 23 -4.09 4.98 -1.82
CA ARG A 23 -4.92 5.70 -2.78
C ARG A 23 -5.45 4.78 -3.88
N MET A 24 -4.65 3.82 -4.36
CA MET A 24 -5.13 2.82 -5.32
C MET A 24 -6.29 1.98 -4.77
N PHE A 25 -6.19 1.51 -3.52
CA PHE A 25 -7.29 0.78 -2.88
C PHE A 25 -8.52 1.66 -2.62
N ALA A 26 -8.32 2.89 -2.17
CA ALA A 26 -9.40 3.85 -1.98
C ALA A 26 -10.15 4.12 -3.29
N ASN A 27 -9.43 4.39 -4.38
CA ASN A 27 -10.03 4.58 -5.70
C ASN A 27 -10.79 3.33 -6.16
N ALA A 28 -10.23 2.13 -5.95
CA ALA A 28 -10.93 0.89 -6.28
C ALA A 28 -12.26 0.76 -5.52
N ARG A 29 -12.33 1.18 -4.26
CA ARG A 29 -13.58 1.19 -3.50
C ARG A 29 -14.52 2.34 -3.86
N THR A 30 -14.00 3.49 -4.24
CA THR A 30 -14.81 4.64 -4.67
C THR A 30 -15.55 4.36 -5.97
N TYR A 31 -14.88 3.72 -6.94
CA TYR A 31 -15.43 3.54 -8.28
C TYR A 31 -16.12 2.19 -8.53
N ASN A 32 -16.04 1.24 -7.59
CA ASN A 32 -16.68 -0.07 -7.71
C ASN A 32 -17.65 -0.29 -6.56
N SER A 33 -18.84 -0.87 -6.83
CA SER A 33 -19.80 -1.12 -5.75
C SER A 33 -19.29 -2.19 -4.76
N PRO A 34 -19.68 -2.11 -3.47
CA PRO A 34 -19.31 -3.08 -2.43
C PRO A 34 -19.60 -4.56 -2.75
N GLU A 35 -20.57 -4.81 -3.61
CA GLU A 35 -21.08 -6.11 -3.99
C GLU A 35 -20.16 -6.79 -5.01
N THR A 36 -19.41 -5.99 -5.76
CA THR A 36 -18.49 -6.46 -6.80
C THR A 36 -17.25 -7.14 -6.22
N ILE A 37 -16.64 -8.01 -7.02
CA ILE A 37 -15.38 -8.65 -6.66
C ILE A 37 -14.23 -7.64 -6.53
N TYR A 38 -14.26 -6.55 -7.29
CA TYR A 38 -13.21 -5.52 -7.26
C TYR A 38 -13.15 -4.82 -5.90
N TYR A 39 -14.30 -4.42 -5.34
CA TYR A 39 -14.36 -3.82 -4.02
C TYR A 39 -13.88 -4.81 -2.93
N LYS A 40 -14.40 -6.05 -2.95
CA LYS A 40 -14.04 -7.09 -1.98
C LYS A 40 -12.55 -7.43 -2.02
N CYS A 41 -11.97 -7.55 -3.22
CA CYS A 41 -10.54 -7.78 -3.41
C CYS A 41 -9.70 -6.60 -2.93
N SER A 42 -10.08 -5.35 -3.25
CA SER A 42 -9.34 -4.17 -2.79
C SER A 42 -9.27 -4.08 -1.26
N THR A 43 -10.36 -4.43 -0.57
CA THR A 43 -10.43 -4.46 0.90
C THR A 43 -9.51 -5.54 1.49
N ARG A 44 -9.56 -6.76 0.92
CA ARG A 44 -8.69 -7.86 1.36
C ARG A 44 -7.20 -7.55 1.13
N LEU A 45 -6.87 -6.97 -0.02
CA LEU A 45 -5.51 -6.59 -0.37
C LEU A 45 -4.97 -5.47 0.53
N GLU A 46 -5.78 -4.46 0.86
CA GLU A 46 -5.36 -3.39 1.76
C GLU A 46 -5.06 -3.91 3.17
N ASN A 47 -5.89 -4.81 3.70
CA ASN A 47 -5.66 -5.43 5.00
C ASN A 47 -4.35 -6.24 5.01
N TYR A 48 -4.14 -7.06 3.97
CA TYR A 48 -2.88 -7.82 3.82
C TYR A 48 -1.66 -6.89 3.72
N PHE A 49 -1.74 -5.85 2.89
CA PHE A 49 -0.68 -4.88 2.71
C PHE A 49 -0.36 -4.14 4.02
N SER A 50 -1.37 -3.68 4.75
CA SER A 50 -1.19 -2.97 6.02
C SER A 50 -0.50 -3.83 7.08
N ASN A 51 -0.88 -5.10 7.17
CA ASN A 51 -0.22 -6.06 8.07
C ASN A 51 1.26 -6.26 7.70
N LYS A 52 1.59 -6.34 6.41
CA LYS A 52 2.97 -6.45 5.95
C LYS A 52 3.79 -5.19 6.24
N VAL A 53 3.24 -4.02 5.96
CA VAL A 53 3.88 -2.73 6.27
C VAL A 53 4.18 -2.62 7.77
N GLN A 54 3.20 -2.91 8.63
CA GLN A 54 3.39 -2.87 10.08
C GLN A 54 4.48 -3.86 10.54
N ALA A 55 4.46 -5.09 10.04
CA ALA A 55 5.49 -6.08 10.35
C ALA A 55 6.89 -5.61 9.92
N THR A 56 7.02 -5.00 8.73
CA THR A 56 8.29 -4.47 8.25
C THR A 56 8.80 -3.32 9.13
N ILE A 57 7.94 -2.38 9.50
CA ILE A 57 8.31 -1.24 10.38
C ILE A 57 8.79 -1.73 11.75
N LEU A 58 8.11 -2.72 12.32
CA LEU A 58 8.52 -3.33 13.60
C LEU A 58 9.88 -4.03 13.47
N GLN A 59 10.14 -4.71 12.34
CA GLN A 59 11.42 -5.38 12.09
C GLN A 59 12.59 -4.41 11.89
N THR A 60 12.39 -3.29 11.19
CA THR A 60 13.45 -2.27 11.05
C THR A 60 13.72 -1.53 12.35
N SER A 61 12.70 -1.31 13.19
CA SER A 61 12.87 -0.70 14.51
C SER A 61 13.71 -1.57 15.46
N ASN A 62 13.62 -2.90 15.32
CA ASN A 62 14.38 -3.86 16.14
C ASN A 62 15.81 -4.13 15.63
N LYS A 63 16.24 -3.50 14.53
CA LYS A 63 17.57 -3.69 13.92
C LYS A 63 18.58 -2.58 14.24
N ASN A 64 18.24 -1.63 15.12
CA ASN A 64 19.20 -0.65 15.63
C ASN A 64 19.82 -1.17 16.95
N PRO A 65 21.12 -1.51 17.00
CA PRO A 65 21.86 -1.63 18.26
C PRO A 65 22.04 -0.26 18.93
#